data_AF-A0A2U1UYA5-F1
#
_entry.id   AF-A0A2U1UYA5-F1
#
_cell.length_a   1.000
_cell.length_b   1.000
_cell.length_c   1.000
_cell.angle_alpha   90.00
_cell.angle_beta   90.00
_cell.angle_gamma   90.00
#
_symmetry.space_group_name_H-M   'P 1'
#
loop_
_entity.id
_entity.type
_entity.pdbx_description
1 polymer ?
#
loop_
_entity_poly.entity_id
_entity_poly.type
_entity_poly.pdbx_seq_one_letter_code
_entity_poly.pdbx_strand_id
1 'polypeptide(L)'
;MRGMTKSAVRLAHEALAVGRRTFPSYGSRTSRHDFTQPQLFALLVLRQFLRTDYRGLVTLVAEWQELRKALGLRKVPHYSTLAYAARRLLPEAEKGGPSIMLRWSSSSGPGLPG
;
A
#
# COMPACT_ATOMS: atom_id res chain seq x y z
N MET A 1 -0.35 22.80 -7.63
CA MET A 1 -0.43 21.50 -6.91
C MET A 1 -1.81 20.78 -6.95
N ARG A 2 -2.92 21.39 -7.43
CA ARG A 2 -4.25 20.72 -7.47
C ARG A 2 -4.37 19.50 -8.40
N GLY A 3 -3.49 19.36 -9.39
CA GLY A 3 -3.51 18.20 -10.29
C GLY A 3 -3.03 16.92 -9.61
N MET A 4 -1.94 17.02 -8.84
CA MET A 4 -1.34 15.88 -8.13
C MET A 4 -2.28 15.32 -7.07
N THR A 5 -3.06 16.17 -6.39
CA THR A 5 -4.01 15.72 -5.37
C THR A 5 -5.14 14.90 -5.99
N LYS A 6 -5.74 15.37 -7.09
CA LYS A 6 -6.75 14.60 -7.83
C LYS A 6 -6.21 13.27 -8.35
N SER A 7 -4.97 13.24 -8.85
CA SER A 7 -4.32 12.01 -9.30
C SER A 7 -4.11 11.01 -8.15
N ALA A 8 -3.70 11.48 -6.96
CA ALA A 8 -3.54 10.58 -5.82
C ALA A 8 -4.87 10.03 -5.30
N VAL A 9 -5.95 10.84 -5.27
CA VAL A 9 -7.29 10.35 -4.89
C VAL A 9 -7.80 9.31 -5.87
N ARG A 10 -7.60 9.52 -7.17
CA ARG A 10 -7.96 8.52 -8.19
C ARG A 10 -7.15 7.24 -8.00
N LEU A 11 -5.83 7.35 -7.79
CA LEU A 11 -4.98 6.20 -7.50
C LEU A 11 -5.44 5.45 -6.25
N ALA A 12 -5.82 6.16 -5.19
CA ALA A 12 -6.35 5.58 -3.96
C ALA A 12 -7.62 4.74 -4.22
N HIS A 13 -8.52 5.26 -5.05
CA HIS A 13 -9.73 4.55 -5.46
C HIS A 13 -9.42 3.27 -6.24
N GLU A 14 -8.55 3.36 -7.25
CA GLU A 14 -8.16 2.20 -8.05
C GLU A 14 -7.45 1.15 -7.19
N ALA A 15 -6.50 1.57 -6.36
CA ALA A 15 -5.80 0.68 -5.45
C ALA A 15 -6.76 0.00 -4.45
N LEU A 16 -7.77 0.72 -3.96
CA LEU A 16 -8.81 0.14 -3.10
C LEU A 16 -9.66 -0.88 -3.86
N ALA A 17 -10.04 -0.59 -5.12
CA ALA A 17 -10.80 -1.51 -5.96
C ALA A 17 -10.03 -2.79 -6.25
N VAL A 18 -8.74 -2.68 -6.58
CA VAL A 18 -7.84 -3.82 -6.74
C VAL A 18 -7.72 -4.58 -5.43
N GLY A 19 -7.44 -3.88 -4.32
CA GLY A 19 -7.30 -4.49 -3.01
C GLY A 19 -8.54 -5.28 -2.58
N ARG A 20 -9.76 -4.81 -2.89
CA ARG A 20 -11.02 -5.51 -2.60
C ARG A 20 -11.18 -6.82 -3.38
N ARG A 21 -10.60 -6.91 -4.57
CA ARG A 21 -10.61 -8.13 -5.41
C ARG A 21 -9.51 -9.10 -4.99
N THR A 22 -8.40 -8.59 -4.47
CA THR A 22 -7.21 -9.39 -4.12
C THR A 22 -7.24 -9.92 -2.69
N PHE A 23 -7.73 -9.12 -1.72
CA PHE A 23 -7.62 -9.44 -0.30
C PHE A 23 -9.00 -9.59 0.36
N PRO A 24 -9.16 -10.53 1.31
CA PRO A 24 -10.35 -10.55 2.14
C PRO A 24 -10.41 -9.29 3.00
N SER A 25 -11.63 -8.81 3.29
CA SER A 25 -11.82 -7.57 4.05
C SER A 25 -11.06 -7.54 5.38
N TYR A 26 -10.97 -8.69 6.05
CA TYR A 26 -10.23 -8.88 7.30
C TYR A 26 -9.35 -10.13 7.24
N GLY A 27 -8.20 -10.09 7.91
CA GLY A 27 -7.25 -11.22 7.95
C GLY A 27 -7.58 -12.26 9.02
N SER A 28 -8.46 -11.94 9.97
CA SER A 28 -8.98 -12.87 10.98
C SER A 28 -10.27 -12.32 11.58
N ARG A 29 -11.06 -13.21 12.21
CA ARG A 29 -12.30 -12.86 12.93
C ARG A 29 -12.05 -12.05 14.23
N THR A 30 -10.79 -12.05 14.70
CA THR A 30 -10.33 -11.36 15.92
C THR A 30 -9.59 -10.05 15.62
N SER A 31 -9.40 -9.71 14.35
CA SER A 31 -8.73 -8.47 13.97
C SER A 31 -9.58 -7.29 14.42
N ARG A 32 -8.98 -6.21 14.92
CA ARG A 32 -9.75 -5.00 15.19
C ARG A 32 -10.33 -4.51 13.86
N HIS A 33 -11.66 -4.49 13.73
CA HIS A 33 -12.40 -4.12 12.52
C HIS A 33 -12.30 -2.62 12.17
N ASP A 34 -11.22 -2.00 12.60
CA ASP A 34 -10.87 -0.59 12.47
C ASP A 34 -10.53 -0.21 11.02
N PHE A 35 -9.84 -1.11 10.33
CA PHE A 35 -9.35 -0.94 8.96
C PHE A 35 -9.46 -2.26 8.22
N THR A 36 -9.88 -2.18 6.97
CA THR A 36 -9.90 -3.35 6.09
C THR A 36 -8.55 -3.54 5.41
N GLN A 37 -8.22 -4.77 5.01
CA GLN A 37 -6.98 -5.03 4.26
C GLN A 37 -6.88 -4.23 2.95
N PRO A 38 -7.96 -4.11 2.15
CA PRO A 38 -7.96 -3.26 0.96
C PRO A 38 -7.65 -1.79 1.25
N GLN A 39 -8.14 -1.24 2.36
CA GLN A 39 -7.84 0.14 2.77
C GLN A 39 -6.36 0.32 3.11
N LEU A 40 -5.80 -0.62 3.87
CA LEU A 40 -4.38 -0.58 4.23
C LEU A 40 -3.49 -0.76 2.99
N PHE A 41 -3.87 -1.64 2.07
CA PHE A 41 -3.19 -1.79 0.79
C PHE A 41 -3.17 -0.48 -0.02
N ALA A 42 -4.32 0.18 -0.17
CA ALA A 42 -4.40 1.44 -0.90
C ALA A 42 -3.52 2.54 -0.28
N LEU A 43 -3.42 2.59 1.05
CA LEU A 43 -2.52 3.49 1.76
C LEU A 43 -1.03 3.19 1.47
N LEU A 44 -0.65 1.91 1.38
CA LEU A 44 0.72 1.53 1.04
C LEU A 44 1.07 1.90 -0.40
N VAL A 45 0.14 1.74 -1.35
CA VAL A 45 0.32 2.20 -2.73
C VAL A 45 0.51 3.72 -2.77
N LEU A 46 -0.30 4.46 -2.01
CA LEU A 46 -0.17 5.92 -1.90
C LEU A 46 1.18 6.34 -1.30
N ARG A 47 1.67 5.61 -0.29
CA ARG A 47 2.98 5.85 0.30
C ARG A 47 4.08 5.84 -0.77
N GLN A 48 4.05 4.81 -1.62
CA GLN A 48 5.01 4.65 -2.70
C GLN A 48 4.88 5.74 -3.75
N PHE A 49 3.65 6.08 -4.14
CA PHE A 49 3.37 7.13 -5.12
C PHE A 49 3.81 8.52 -4.65
N LEU A 50 3.52 8.85 -3.39
CA LEU A 50 3.88 10.13 -2.77
C LEU A 50 5.33 10.16 -2.29
N ARG A 51 6.07 9.03 -2.42
CA ARG A 51 7.47 8.87 -2.01
C ARG A 51 7.71 9.33 -0.58
N THR A 52 6.81 8.96 0.32
CA THR A 52 6.86 9.34 1.74
C THR A 52 7.08 8.13 2.63
N ASP A 53 7.37 8.36 3.91
CA ASP A 53 7.46 7.30 4.91
C ASP A 53 6.08 7.05 5.59
N TYR A 54 6.05 6.16 6.58
CA TYR A 54 4.79 5.84 7.27
C TYR A 54 4.25 7.01 8.10
N ARG A 55 5.11 7.85 8.68
CA ARG A 55 4.68 8.99 9.49
C ARG A 55 4.18 10.11 8.60
N GLY A 56 4.90 10.42 7.53
CA GLY A 56 4.49 11.39 6.51
C GLY A 56 3.17 11.02 5.88
N LEU A 57 2.94 9.74 5.55
CA LEU A 57 1.63 9.28 5.05
C LEU A 57 0.52 9.52 6.09
N VAL A 58 0.75 9.20 7.37
CA VAL A 58 -0.25 9.41 8.43
C VAL A 58 -0.61 10.88 8.57
N THR A 59 0.37 11.78 8.54
CA THR A 59 0.13 13.23 8.55
C THR A 59 -0.68 13.67 7.34
N LEU A 60 -0.30 13.24 6.13
CA LEU A 60 -1.03 13.59 4.91
C LEU A 60 -2.48 13.09 4.93
N VAL A 61 -2.72 11.87 5.40
CA VAL A 61 -4.08 11.31 5.52
C VAL A 61 -4.89 12.07 6.58
N ALA A 62 -4.26 12.53 7.67
CA ALA A 62 -4.93 13.33 8.68
C ALA A 62 -5.41 14.68 8.11
N GLU A 63 -4.58 15.35 7.32
CA GLU A 63 -4.91 16.66 6.74
C GLU A 63 -5.84 16.55 5.53
N TRP A 64 -5.80 15.44 4.78
CA TRP A 64 -6.51 15.30 3.51
C TRP A 64 -7.85 14.57 3.65
N GLN A 65 -8.92 15.33 3.90
CA GLN A 65 -10.27 14.78 4.07
C GLN A 65 -10.82 14.04 2.85
N GLU A 66 -10.59 14.53 1.63
CA GLU A 66 -11.07 13.89 0.41
C GLU A 66 -10.47 12.50 0.23
N LEU A 67 -9.17 12.35 0.51
CA LEU A 67 -8.49 11.05 0.47
C LEU A 67 -9.08 10.07 1.49
N ARG A 68 -9.39 10.55 2.70
CA ARG A 68 -10.07 9.73 3.72
C ARG A 68 -11.45 9.28 3.27
N LYS A 69 -12.23 10.17 2.66
CA LYS A 69 -13.55 9.85 2.11
C LYS A 69 -13.44 8.83 0.97
N ALA A 70 -12.51 9.02 0.05
CA ALA A 70 -12.24 8.11 -1.07
C ALA A 70 -11.92 6.68 -0.59
N LEU A 71 -11.14 6.57 0.48
CA LEU A 71 -10.78 5.29 1.09
C LEU A 71 -11.82 4.74 2.07
N GLY A 72 -12.85 5.52 2.42
CA GLY A 72 -13.83 5.15 3.45
C GLY A 72 -13.23 5.00 4.85
N LEU A 73 -12.19 5.77 5.16
CA LEU A 73 -11.52 5.73 6.46
C LEU A 73 -12.31 6.50 7.51
N ARG A 74 -12.71 5.81 8.58
CA ARG A 74 -13.39 6.44 9.75
C ARG A 74 -12.40 7.12 10.69
N LYS A 75 -11.15 6.67 10.71
CA LYS A 75 -10.06 7.20 11.53
C LYS A 75 -8.75 7.11 10.76
N VAL A 76 -7.73 7.83 11.24
CA VAL A 76 -6.39 7.78 10.65
C VAL A 76 -5.64 6.57 11.24
N PRO A 77 -5.08 5.66 10.43
CA PRO A 77 -4.28 4.56 10.94
C PRO A 77 -2.99 5.06 11.56
N HIS A 78 -2.49 4.32 12.55
CA HIS A 78 -1.19 4.60 13.13
C HIS A 78 -0.06 4.07 12.23
N TYR A 79 1.13 4.65 12.32
CA TYR A 79 2.27 4.24 11.48
C TYR A 79 2.61 2.75 11.66
N SER A 80 2.48 2.22 12.88
CA SER A 80 2.70 0.80 13.16
C SER A 80 1.67 -0.09 12.45
N THR A 81 0.41 0.34 12.37
CA THR A 81 -0.64 -0.38 11.62
C THR A 81 -0.25 -0.53 10.15
N LEU A 82 0.30 0.52 9.54
CA LEU A 82 0.78 0.48 8.17
C LEU A 82 2.00 -0.44 8.02
N ALA A 83 2.97 -0.37 8.93
CA ALA A 83 4.14 -1.24 8.91
C ALA A 83 3.78 -2.73 9.02
N TYR A 84 2.86 -3.09 9.93
CA TYR A 84 2.35 -4.46 10.02
C TYR A 84 1.60 -4.87 8.76
N ALA A 85 0.80 -3.98 8.18
CA ALA A 85 0.09 -4.25 6.93
C ALA A 85 1.05 -4.48 5.78
N ALA A 86 2.13 -3.71 5.67
CA ALA A 86 3.13 -3.86 4.61
C ALA A 86 3.78 -5.24 4.64
N ARG A 87 4.21 -5.68 5.83
CA ARG A 87 4.80 -7.02 6.00
C ARG A 87 3.85 -8.15 5.62
N ARG A 88 2.55 -7.96 5.81
CA ARG A 88 1.52 -8.97 5.51
C ARG A 88 1.06 -8.95 4.05
N LEU A 89 0.86 -7.77 3.49
CA LEU A 89 0.22 -7.57 2.18
C LEU A 89 1.23 -7.42 1.05
N LEU A 90 2.44 -6.96 1.35
CA LEU A 90 3.51 -6.68 0.40
C LEU A 90 4.87 -7.19 0.94
N PRO A 91 4.98 -8.49 1.28
CA PRO A 91 6.20 -9.03 1.90
C PRO A 91 7.44 -8.84 1.00
N GLU A 92 7.28 -8.96 -0.32
CA GLU A 92 8.38 -8.78 -1.26
C GLU A 92 8.82 -7.32 -1.41
N ALA A 93 7.88 -6.37 -1.31
CA ALA A 93 8.21 -4.93 -1.35
C ALA A 93 8.97 -4.46 -0.10
N GLU A 94 8.78 -5.12 1.04
CA GLU A 94 9.49 -4.80 2.29
C GLU A 94 10.82 -5.56 2.42
N LYS A 95 10.97 -6.73 1.79
CA LYS A 95 12.24 -7.49 1.75
C LYS A 95 13.28 -6.87 0.82
N GLY A 96 12.84 -6.08 -0.16
CA GLY A 96 13.69 -5.24 -1.00
C GLY A 96 12.95 -3.96 -1.34
N GLY A 97 13.20 -2.89 -0.58
CA GLY A 97 12.64 -1.55 -0.82
C GLY A 97 12.96 -1.02 -2.23
N PRO A 98 12.34 0.10 -2.66
CA PRO A 98 12.24 0.49 -4.07
C PRO A 98 13.58 0.87 -4.68
N SER A 99 14.30 -0.14 -5.13
CA SER A 99 15.31 -0.01 -6.15
C SER A 99 14.58 0.22 -7.46
N ILE A 100 14.48 1.50 -7.84
CA ILE A 100 14.67 1.87 -9.23
C ILE A 100 16.06 1.36 -9.66
N MET A 101 16.17 0.07 -9.92
CA MET A 101 17.33 -0.52 -10.56
C MET A 101 16.85 -1.71 -11.37
N LEU A 102 17.08 -1.59 -12.68
CA LEU A 102 17.35 -2.70 -13.58
C LEU A 102 17.81 -3.94 -12.82
N ARG A 103 16.97 -4.99 -12.80
CA ARG A 103 17.46 -6.34 -13.10
C ARG A 103 16.31 -7.28 -13.43
N TRP A 104 15.61 -6.98 -14.53
CA TRP A 104 15.20 -8.08 -15.39
C TRP A 104 16.48 -8.63 -16.02
N SER A 105 16.89 -9.81 -15.59
CA SER A 105 17.74 -10.70 -16.38
C SER A 105 17.35 -12.12 -16.02
N SER A 106 16.22 -12.51 -16.58
CA SER A 106 16.01 -13.90 -16.98
C SER A 106 16.98 -14.22 -18.11
N SER A 107 17.95 -15.08 -17.84
CA SER A 107 18.47 -16.08 -18.78
C SER A 107 19.03 -17.19 -17.88
N SER A 108 18.29 -18.27 -17.68
CA SER A 108 18.21 -19.45 -18.54
C SER A 108 19.57 -20.11 -18.72
N GLY A 109 19.73 -21.27 -18.08
CA GLY A 109 20.77 -22.25 -18.38
C GLY A 109 20.88 -23.31 -17.28
N PRO A 110 20.32 -24.52 -17.45
CA PRO A 110 20.66 -25.65 -16.60
C PRO A 110 22.00 -26.24 -17.07
N GLY A 111 23.04 -26.12 -16.25
CA GLY A 111 24.31 -26.81 -16.47
C GLY A 111 24.28 -28.18 -15.82
N LEU A 112 24.21 -29.23 -16.64
CA LEU A 112 24.43 -30.64 -16.27
C LEU A 112 25.92 -30.89 -15.93
N PRO A 113 26.23 -31.96 -15.17
CA PRO A 113 27.56 -32.22 -14.63
C PRO A 113 28.50 -32.88 -15.65
N GLY A 114 29.80 -32.68 -15.45
CA GLY A 114 30.90 -33.46 -16.03
C GLY A 114 31.73 -34.10 -14.94
#